data_AF-A0A9P0L2F9-F1
#
_entry.id   AF-A0A9P0L2F9-F1
#
_cell.length_a   1.000
_cell.length_b   1.000
_cell.length_c   1.000
_cell.angle_alpha   90.00
_cell.angle_beta   90.00
_cell.angle_gamma   90.00
#
_symmetry.space_group_name_H-M   'P 1'
#
loop_
_entity.id
_entity.type
_entity.pdbx_description
1 polymer ?
#
loop_
_entity_poly.entity_id
_entity_poly.type
_entity_poly.pdbx_seq_one_letter_code
_entity_poly.pdbx_strand_id
1 'polypeptide(L)'
;MSVIWEKGVHAGIIDPSRFVAITSTNAAKIYNLFPRKGVIAVGSDADIVIWNANETRTISAKTHHQAVDFNVFEGMTCHGVPEYVIVNGRVCVDEGQLRVAEGHGRFIETPVFPPYVYDPEKYITLLTEHKNGTVEQNTQNFQKIHLEQYSCETPTFPESVVNTPSCRGARPEGQRNIQESTFSVSGMCT
;
A
#
# COMPACT_ATOMS: atom_id res chain seq x y z
N MET A 1 6.21 9.19 2.79
CA MET A 1 5.72 10.34 2.00
C MET A 1 6.74 11.48 1.94
N SER A 2 7.22 12.05 3.06
CA SER A 2 8.12 13.23 3.02
C SER A 2 9.39 13.04 2.19
N VAL A 3 10.02 11.86 2.22
CA VAL A 3 11.21 11.55 1.39
C VAL A 3 10.91 11.69 -0.11
N ILE A 4 9.75 11.18 -0.55
CA ILE A 4 9.32 11.25 -1.95
C ILE A 4 8.92 12.69 -2.31
N TRP A 5 8.30 13.42 -1.38
CA TRP A 5 7.98 14.83 -1.58
C TRP A 5 9.26 15.66 -1.76
N GLU A 6 10.24 15.49 -0.88
CA GLU A 6 11.54 16.16 -0.92
C GLU A 6 12.29 15.88 -2.24
N LYS A 7 12.47 14.61 -2.57
CA LYS A 7 13.27 14.22 -3.74
C LYS A 7 12.51 14.27 -5.07
N GLY A 8 11.19 14.34 -5.03
CA GLY A 8 10.35 14.33 -6.22
C GLY A 8 9.74 15.70 -6.49
N VAL A 9 8.84 16.14 -5.61
CA VAL A 9 8.03 17.35 -5.80
C VAL A 9 8.86 18.60 -5.56
N HIS A 10 9.55 18.68 -4.41
CA HIS A 10 10.38 19.83 -4.07
C HIS A 10 11.58 19.99 -5.02
N ALA A 11 12.15 18.87 -5.48
CA ALA A 11 13.19 18.85 -6.52
C ALA A 11 12.68 19.21 -7.93
N GLY A 12 11.36 19.33 -8.14
CA GLY A 12 10.76 19.68 -9.44
C GLY A 12 10.75 18.53 -10.48
N ILE A 13 10.97 17.29 -10.06
CA ILE A 13 10.99 16.11 -10.94
C ILE A 13 9.57 15.59 -11.22
N ILE A 14 8.68 15.67 -10.23
CA ILE A 14 7.26 15.26 -10.36
C ILE A 14 6.33 16.36 -9.87
N ASP A 15 5.16 16.46 -10.47
CA ASP A 15 4.10 17.34 -9.98
C ASP A 15 3.38 16.75 -8.75
N PRO A 16 2.70 17.57 -7.93
CA PRO A 16 1.96 17.11 -6.76
C PRO A 16 0.85 16.09 -7.10
N SER A 17 0.21 16.20 -8.27
CA SER A 17 -0.83 15.24 -8.68
C SER A 17 -0.24 13.87 -9.00
N ARG A 18 0.94 13.83 -9.64
CA ARG A 18 1.73 12.62 -9.85
C ARG A 18 2.22 12.02 -8.55
N PHE A 19 2.60 12.84 -7.57
CA PHE A 19 2.92 12.38 -6.21
C PHE A 19 1.74 11.63 -5.57
N VAL A 20 0.52 12.16 -5.68
CA VAL A 20 -0.71 11.45 -5.22
C VAL A 20 -0.88 10.14 -5.99
N ALA A 21 -0.70 10.16 -7.31
CA ALA A 21 -0.86 8.98 -8.15
C ALA A 21 0.08 7.83 -7.74
N ILE A 22 1.36 8.12 -7.50
CA ILE A 22 2.35 7.08 -7.14
C ILE A 22 2.27 6.62 -5.68
N THR A 23 1.75 7.45 -4.77
CA THR A 23 1.69 7.12 -3.34
C THR A 23 0.37 6.45 -2.94
N SER A 24 -0.73 6.69 -3.66
CA SER A 24 -2.05 6.16 -3.28
C SER A 24 -2.89 5.68 -4.46
N THR A 25 -3.18 6.53 -5.44
CA THR A 25 -4.19 6.23 -6.48
C THR A 25 -3.84 5.02 -7.32
N ASN A 26 -2.58 4.87 -7.75
CA ASN A 26 -2.16 3.74 -8.56
C ASN A 26 -2.20 2.44 -7.77
N ALA A 27 -1.78 2.45 -6.50
CA ALA A 27 -1.90 1.29 -5.62
C ALA A 27 -3.38 0.88 -5.48
N ALA A 28 -4.28 1.84 -5.24
CA ALA A 28 -5.71 1.56 -5.15
C ALA A 28 -6.29 0.96 -6.45
N LYS A 29 -5.85 1.43 -7.62
CA LYS A 29 -6.27 0.87 -8.91
C LYS A 29 -5.74 -0.56 -9.12
N ILE A 30 -4.47 -0.81 -8.79
CA ILE A 30 -3.83 -2.12 -8.91
C ILE A 30 -4.51 -3.14 -7.99
N TYR A 31 -4.81 -2.76 -6.74
CA TYR A 31 -5.44 -3.65 -5.76
C TYR A 31 -6.98 -3.67 -5.82
N ASN A 32 -7.59 -3.13 -6.88
CA ASN A 32 -9.04 -3.10 -7.07
C ASN A 32 -9.83 -2.39 -5.94
N LEU A 33 -9.23 -1.35 -5.35
CA LEU A 33 -9.81 -0.53 -4.29
C LEU A 33 -10.28 0.85 -4.78
N PHE A 34 -10.00 1.22 -6.03
CA PHE A 34 -10.44 2.48 -6.61
C PHE A 34 -11.91 2.38 -7.08
N PRO A 35 -12.80 3.35 -6.81
CA PRO A 35 -12.57 4.68 -6.20
C PRO A 35 -12.78 4.72 -4.67
N ARG A 36 -12.98 3.59 -4.00
CA ARG A 36 -13.17 3.58 -2.53
C ARG A 36 -11.95 4.13 -1.78
N LYS A 37 -10.74 3.86 -2.25
CA LYS A 37 -9.46 4.38 -1.72
C LYS A 37 -8.67 5.13 -2.79
N GLY A 38 -7.77 5.99 -2.34
CA GLY A 38 -6.80 6.68 -3.21
C GLY A 38 -7.38 7.80 -4.07
N VAL A 39 -8.56 8.32 -3.72
CA VAL A 39 -9.19 9.50 -4.33
C VAL A 39 -10.04 10.24 -3.31
N ILE A 40 -10.10 11.56 -3.44
CA ILE A 40 -11.02 12.42 -2.67
C ILE A 40 -12.24 12.64 -3.55
N ALA A 41 -13.28 11.83 -3.35
CA ALA A 41 -14.54 11.91 -4.06
C ALA A 41 -15.71 11.52 -3.14
N VAL A 42 -16.92 11.95 -3.48
CA VAL A 42 -18.12 11.56 -2.76
C VAL A 42 -18.30 10.04 -2.86
N GLY A 43 -18.49 9.38 -1.72
CA GLY A 43 -18.61 7.92 -1.63
C GLY A 43 -17.28 7.17 -1.43
N SER A 44 -16.14 7.87 -1.46
CA SER A 44 -14.84 7.30 -1.06
C SER A 44 -14.68 7.29 0.45
N ASP A 45 -13.84 6.39 0.96
CA ASP A 45 -13.52 6.36 2.39
C ASP A 45 -12.72 7.62 2.76
N ALA A 46 -12.99 8.17 3.94
CA ALA A 46 -12.33 9.37 4.45
C ALA A 46 -10.93 9.07 5.03
N ASP A 47 -10.04 8.58 4.17
CA ASP A 47 -8.61 8.42 4.42
C ASP A 47 -7.87 9.62 3.78
N ILE A 48 -7.65 10.66 4.58
CA ILE A 48 -7.19 11.97 4.10
C ILE A 48 -5.98 12.41 4.90
N VAL A 49 -5.00 12.99 4.22
CA VAL A 49 -3.83 13.61 4.85
C VAL A 49 -3.87 15.10 4.57
N ILE A 50 -3.85 15.92 5.61
CA ILE A 50 -3.60 17.36 5.50
C ILE A 50 -2.08 17.52 5.47
N TRP A 51 -1.58 18.02 4.35
CA TRP A 51 -0.17 18.05 4.02
C TRP A 51 0.36 19.47 3.98
N ASN A 52 1.29 19.80 4.88
CA ASN A 52 1.96 21.09 4.87
C ASN A 52 3.25 21.02 4.04
N ALA A 53 3.21 21.59 2.84
CA ALA A 53 4.32 21.58 1.90
C ALA A 53 5.50 22.48 2.30
N ASN A 54 5.25 23.51 3.12
CA ASN A 54 6.25 24.50 3.52
C ASN A 54 6.98 24.12 4.81
N GLU A 55 6.36 23.27 5.62
CA GLU A 55 6.98 22.78 6.84
C GLU A 55 8.11 21.78 6.53
N THR A 56 9.17 21.88 7.31
CA THR A 56 10.35 21.02 7.21
C THR A 56 10.52 20.19 8.46
N ARG A 57 10.92 18.93 8.29
CA ARG A 57 11.35 18.07 9.40
C ARG A 57 12.68 17.40 9.08
N THR A 58 13.51 17.23 10.10
CA THR A 58 14.70 16.37 10.01
C THR A 58 14.34 14.98 10.51
N ILE A 59 14.58 13.97 9.67
CA ILE A 59 14.32 12.58 10.02
C ILE A 59 15.38 12.11 11.02
N SER A 60 14.93 11.54 12.13
CA SER A 60 15.80 10.91 13.12
C SER A 60 15.16 9.67 13.74
N ALA A 61 15.96 8.67 14.07
CA ALA A 61 15.55 7.50 14.86
C ALA A 61 15.04 7.90 16.25
N LYS A 62 15.46 9.05 16.79
CA LYS A 62 14.97 9.53 18.09
C LYS A 62 13.53 10.03 18.05
N THR A 63 13.04 10.42 16.88
CA THR A 63 11.73 11.09 16.72
C THR A 63 10.75 10.29 15.87
N HIS A 64 11.19 9.22 15.20
CA HIS A 64 10.28 8.37 14.44
C HIS A 64 9.38 7.54 15.36
N HIS A 65 8.29 7.02 14.79
CA HIS A 65 7.34 6.17 15.52
C HIS A 65 7.52 4.69 15.16
N GLN A 66 8.70 4.30 14.67
CA GLN A 66 9.03 2.91 14.35
C GLN A 66 9.61 2.22 15.59
N ALA A 67 9.46 0.90 15.70
CA ALA A 67 10.01 0.12 16.82
C ALA A 67 11.53 -0.16 16.69
N VAL A 68 12.16 0.29 15.62
CA VAL A 68 13.58 0.04 15.30
C VAL A 68 14.41 1.20 15.83
N ASP A 69 15.63 0.94 16.26
CA ASP A 69 16.55 1.90 16.89
C ASP A 69 17.42 2.72 15.91
N PHE A 70 17.25 2.51 14.61
CA PHE A 70 17.96 3.24 13.55
C PHE A 70 17.02 3.70 12.43
N ASN A 71 17.47 4.67 11.64
CA ASN A 71 16.77 5.13 10.45
C ASN A 71 17.75 5.26 9.28
N VAL A 72 17.39 4.71 8.11
CA VAL A 72 18.22 4.80 6.90
C VAL A 72 18.31 6.22 6.34
N PHE A 73 17.39 7.11 6.74
CA PHE A 73 17.34 8.51 6.34
C PHE A 73 17.77 9.46 7.46
N GLU A 74 18.59 8.99 8.41
CA GLU A 74 19.05 9.79 9.55
C GLU A 74 19.68 11.12 9.10
N GLY A 75 19.25 12.23 9.71
CA GLY A 75 19.75 13.57 9.42
C GLY A 75 19.21 14.19 8.13
N MET A 76 18.36 13.48 7.37
CA MET A 76 17.79 14.04 6.14
C MET A 76 16.69 15.06 6.48
N THR A 77 16.88 16.29 6.02
CA THR A 77 15.85 17.34 6.11
C THR A 77 14.91 17.21 4.91
N CYS A 78 13.61 17.12 5.18
CA CYS A 78 12.57 16.98 4.18
C CYS A 78 11.54 18.08 4.34
N HIS A 79 11.16 18.70 3.22
CA HIS A 79 9.95 19.50 3.10
C HIS A 79 8.74 18.57 2.97
N GLY A 80 7.57 19.07 3.37
CA GLY A 80 6.33 18.29 3.29
C GLY A 80 6.15 17.40 4.51
N VAL A 81 5.31 17.86 5.44
CA VAL A 81 4.99 17.15 6.68
C VAL A 81 3.48 16.89 6.74
N PRO A 82 3.05 15.69 7.15
CA PRO A 82 1.64 15.43 7.43
C PRO A 82 1.26 16.07 8.77
N GLU A 83 0.41 17.09 8.72
CA GLU A 83 -0.06 17.82 9.90
C GLU A 83 -1.23 17.06 10.55
N TYR A 84 -2.18 16.62 9.73
CA TYR A 84 -3.27 15.76 10.16
C TYR A 84 -3.36 14.51 9.29
N VAL A 85 -3.64 13.38 9.93
CA VAL A 85 -3.96 12.13 9.24
C VAL A 85 -5.31 11.66 9.73
N ILE A 86 -6.26 11.57 8.79
CA ILE A 86 -7.63 11.14 9.01
C ILE A 86 -7.76 9.74 8.42
N VAL A 87 -8.29 8.80 9.19
CA VAL A 87 -8.52 7.42 8.75
C VAL A 87 -9.98 7.07 9.02
N ASN A 88 -10.72 6.66 7.99
CA ASN A 88 -12.17 6.40 8.05
C ASN A 88 -12.96 7.50 8.79
N GLY A 89 -12.60 8.77 8.57
CA GLY A 89 -13.28 9.93 9.16
C GLY A 89 -12.91 10.26 10.61
N ARG A 90 -11.90 9.59 11.20
CA ARG A 90 -11.35 9.95 12.52
C ARG A 90 -9.95 10.52 12.40
N VAL A 91 -9.69 11.61 13.13
CA VAL A 91 -8.34 12.20 13.23
C VAL A 91 -7.48 11.25 14.06
N CYS A 92 -6.48 10.65 13.41
CA CYS A 92 -5.55 9.68 13.98
C CYS A 92 -4.20 10.30 14.32
N VAL A 93 -3.79 11.33 13.59
CA VAL A 93 -2.60 12.14 13.89
C VAL A 93 -3.04 13.60 13.89
N ASP A 94 -2.62 14.33 14.92
CA ASP A 94 -2.90 15.74 15.16
C ASP A 94 -1.59 16.42 15.56
N GLU A 95 -1.04 17.28 14.70
CA GLU A 95 0.20 18.05 14.93
C GLU A 95 1.37 17.17 15.41
N GLY A 96 1.53 16.01 14.78
CA GLY A 96 2.58 15.04 15.12
C GLY A 96 2.28 14.15 16.34
N GLN A 97 1.17 14.35 17.05
CA GLN A 97 0.73 13.49 18.14
C GLN A 97 -0.18 12.37 17.61
N LEU A 98 0.16 11.12 17.93
CA LEU A 98 -0.64 9.95 17.57
C LEU A 98 -1.82 9.79 18.53
N ARG A 99 -3.04 9.79 18.01
CA ARG A 99 -4.29 9.60 18.75
C ARG A 99 -5.11 8.47 18.12
N VAL A 100 -4.68 7.23 18.34
CA VAL A 100 -5.30 6.05 17.73
C VAL A 100 -5.62 5.01 18.79
N ALA A 101 -6.79 4.40 18.69
CA ALA A 101 -7.14 3.19 19.43
C ALA A 101 -6.69 1.96 18.62
N GLU A 102 -6.05 1.00 19.29
CA GLU A 102 -5.70 -0.28 18.68
C GLU A 102 -6.95 -0.97 18.11
N GLY A 103 -6.82 -1.61 16.95
CA GLY A 103 -7.94 -2.27 16.26
C GLY A 103 -8.89 -1.34 15.50
N HIS A 104 -8.58 -0.04 15.36
CA HIS A 104 -9.40 0.87 14.54
C HIS A 104 -9.38 0.52 13.04
N GLY A 105 -8.27 -0.05 12.56
CA GLY A 105 -8.14 -0.52 11.18
C GLY A 105 -9.09 -1.68 10.89
N ARG A 106 -9.55 -1.76 9.64
CA ARG A 106 -10.42 -2.86 9.18
C ARG A 106 -9.79 -3.52 7.97
N PHE A 107 -9.96 -4.84 7.89
CA PHE A 107 -9.63 -5.58 6.68
C PHE A 107 -10.50 -5.10 5.52
N ILE A 108 -9.91 -5.00 4.33
CA ILE A 108 -10.60 -4.63 3.10
C ILE A 108 -10.37 -5.76 2.11
N GLU A 109 -11.45 -6.41 1.71
CA GLU A 109 -11.41 -7.42 0.66
C GLU A 109 -11.07 -6.77 -0.68
N THR A 110 -10.11 -7.37 -1.39
CA THR A 110 -9.67 -6.95 -2.73
C THR A 110 -10.21 -7.96 -3.75
N PRO A 111 -11.21 -7.60 -4.57
CA PRO A 111 -11.73 -8.52 -5.56
C PRO A 111 -10.67 -8.88 -6.60
N VAL A 112 -10.67 -10.14 -7.03
CA VAL A 112 -9.78 -10.65 -8.08
C VAL A 112 -10.07 -9.97 -9.43
N PHE A 113 -9.10 -10.06 -10.35
CA PHE A 113 -9.15 -9.46 -11.68
C PHE A 113 -9.37 -7.93 -11.70
N PRO A 114 -8.49 -7.13 -11.04
CA PRO A 114 -8.52 -5.68 -11.14
C PRO A 114 -8.51 -5.23 -12.61
N PRO A 115 -9.51 -4.46 -13.09
CA PRO A 115 -9.56 -4.01 -14.47
C PRO A 115 -8.34 -3.14 -14.82
N TYR A 116 -7.77 -2.43 -13.85
CA TYR A 116 -6.56 -1.65 -14.12
C TYR A 116 -5.39 -2.49 -14.64
N VAL A 117 -5.29 -3.76 -14.22
CA VAL A 117 -4.21 -4.71 -14.58
C VAL A 117 -4.65 -5.67 -15.67
N TYR A 118 -5.88 -6.19 -15.60
CA TYR A 118 -6.37 -7.28 -16.45
C TYR A 118 -7.31 -6.84 -17.57
N ASP A 119 -7.49 -5.54 -17.79
CA ASP A 119 -8.31 -5.05 -18.90
C ASP A 119 -7.69 -5.45 -20.25
N PRO A 120 -8.37 -6.30 -21.03
CA PRO A 120 -7.85 -6.80 -22.31
C PRO A 120 -7.69 -5.69 -23.35
N GLU A 121 -8.46 -4.61 -23.27
CA GLU A 121 -8.39 -3.51 -24.24
C GLU A 121 -7.03 -2.80 -24.14
N LYS A 122 -6.50 -2.61 -22.93
CA LYS A 122 -5.15 -2.06 -22.71
C LYS A 122 -4.07 -2.91 -23.35
N TYR A 123 -4.17 -4.23 -23.25
CA TYR A 123 -3.19 -5.13 -23.82
C TYR A 123 -3.19 -5.03 -25.36
N ILE A 124 -4.37 -4.94 -25.97
CA ILE A 124 -4.50 -4.74 -27.42
C ILE A 124 -3.92 -3.40 -27.85
N THR A 125 -4.15 -2.31 -27.11
CA THR A 125 -3.56 -1.00 -27.41
C THR A 125 -2.03 -1.04 -27.34
N LEU A 126 -1.45 -1.61 -26.28
CA LEU A 126 0.00 -1.73 -26.13
C LEU A 126 0.63 -2.54 -27.27
N LEU A 127 0.02 -3.67 -27.65
CA LEU A 127 0.48 -4.47 -28.79
C LEU A 127 0.38 -3.71 -30.12
N THR A 128 -0.60 -2.84 -30.26
CA THR A 128 -0.80 -2.05 -31.48
C THR A 128 0.24 -0.93 -31.58
N GLU A 129 0.58 -0.27 -30.47
CA GLU A 129 1.61 0.77 -30.41
C GLU A 129 3.02 0.24 -30.74
N HIS A 130 3.36 -0.97 -30.26
CA HIS A 130 4.63 -1.63 -30.58
C HIS A 130 4.74 -2.11 -32.04
N LYS A 131 3.64 -2.22 -32.78
CA LYS A 131 3.60 -2.62 -34.19
C LYS A 131 3.70 -1.46 -35.18
N ASN A 132 3.81 -0.22 -34.70
CA ASN A 132 4.03 0.95 -35.58
C ASN A 132 5.46 1.04 -36.15
N GLY A 133 6.29 0.02 -35.95
CA GLY A 133 7.41 -0.31 -36.84
C GLY A 133 7.04 -1.53 -37.70
N THR A 134 6.57 -1.29 -38.93
CA THR A 134 6.33 -2.26 -40.03
C THR A 134 5.25 -3.35 -39.84
N VAL A 135 4.11 -3.12 -40.50
CA VAL A 135 3.26 -4.04 -41.33
C VAL A 135 2.63 -5.29 -40.66
N GLU A 136 1.30 -5.30 -40.51
CA GLU A 136 0.28 -5.98 -41.35
C GLU A 136 -1.03 -6.18 -40.55
N GLN A 137 -2.16 -5.75 -41.13
CA GLN A 137 -3.48 -5.89 -40.50
C GLN A 137 -3.93 -7.36 -40.54
N ASN A 138 -3.73 -8.08 -39.45
CA ASN A 138 -4.44 -9.33 -39.19
C ASN A 138 -5.23 -9.18 -37.88
N THR A 139 -6.40 -8.55 -37.99
CA THR A 139 -7.47 -8.58 -36.98
C THR A 139 -8.07 -9.98 -36.95
N GLN A 140 -7.31 -10.96 -36.47
CA GLN A 140 -7.85 -12.27 -36.15
C GLN A 140 -8.04 -12.38 -34.64
N ASN A 141 -9.31 -12.19 -34.25
CA ASN A 141 -9.99 -12.83 -33.12
C ASN A 141 -9.16 -13.01 -31.85
N PHE A 142 -9.00 -11.94 -31.08
CA PHE A 142 -8.90 -12.12 -29.63
C PHE A 142 -10.27 -12.53 -29.13
N GLN A 143 -10.48 -13.85 -28.99
CA GLN A 143 -11.63 -14.37 -28.27
C GLN A 143 -11.64 -13.73 -26.88
N LYS A 144 -12.72 -13.01 -26.58
CA LYS A 144 -13.03 -12.48 -25.26
C LYS A 144 -12.84 -13.63 -24.27
N ILE A 145 -11.83 -13.54 -23.41
CA ILE A 145 -11.58 -14.58 -22.40
C ILE A 145 -12.83 -14.59 -21.52
N HIS A 146 -13.66 -15.62 -21.68
CA HIS A 146 -14.77 -15.86 -20.78
C HIS A 146 -14.15 -16.37 -19.49
N LEU A 147 -13.91 -15.47 -18.54
CA LEU A 147 -13.59 -15.84 -17.18
C LEU A 147 -14.84 -16.50 -16.60
N GLU A 148 -14.88 -17.83 -16.62
CA GLU A 148 -15.86 -18.56 -15.82
C GLU A 148 -15.64 -18.20 -14.35
N GLN A 149 -16.72 -17.81 -13.66
CA GLN A 149 -16.68 -17.59 -12.22
C GLN A 149 -16.43 -18.94 -11.56
N TYR A 150 -15.17 -19.22 -11.21
CA TYR A 150 -14.85 -20.33 -10.32
C TYR A 150 -15.43 -20.02 -8.94
N SER A 151 -16.59 -20.60 -8.64
CA SER A 151 -17.07 -20.71 -7.27
C SER A 151 -16.21 -21.74 -6.55
N CYS A 152 -15.34 -21.25 -5.68
CA CYS A 152 -14.69 -22.04 -4.65
C CYS A 152 -15.77 -22.64 -3.74
N GLU A 153 -16.13 -23.91 -3.94
CA GLU A 153 -17.11 -24.62 -3.09
C GLU A 153 -16.50 -25.14 -1.78
N THR A 154 -15.23 -24.86 -1.48
CA THR A 154 -14.68 -25.20 -0.17
C THR A 154 -15.18 -24.21 0.88
N PRO A 155 -15.91 -24.68 1.93
CA PRO A 155 -16.42 -23.81 2.97
C PRO A 155 -15.26 -23.05 3.61
N THR A 156 -15.37 -21.73 3.58
CA THR A 156 -14.41 -20.83 4.20
C THR A 156 -14.63 -20.92 5.72
N PHE A 157 -13.84 -21.81 6.35
CA PHE A 157 -13.65 -22.04 7.79
C PHE A 157 -14.69 -22.93 8.52
N PRO A 158 -14.25 -23.95 9.29
CA PRO A 158 -14.88 -24.20 10.59
C PRO A 158 -14.45 -23.07 11.53
N GLU A 159 -15.35 -22.60 12.41
CA GLU A 159 -15.06 -21.58 13.43
C GLU A 159 -13.74 -21.88 14.15
N SER A 160 -12.66 -21.24 13.70
CA SER A 160 -11.37 -21.35 14.35
C SER A 160 -11.39 -20.32 15.48
N VAL A 161 -11.69 -20.82 16.67
CA VAL A 161 -11.44 -20.09 17.92
C VAL A 161 -9.93 -20.06 18.14
N VAL A 162 -9.20 -19.38 17.26
CA VAL A 162 -7.80 -19.05 17.46
C VAL A 162 -7.78 -17.62 17.97
N ASN A 163 -7.89 -17.49 19.29
CA ASN A 163 -7.37 -16.31 19.97
C ASN A 163 -5.87 -16.28 19.70
N THR A 164 -5.43 -15.42 18.78
CA THR A 164 -4.04 -14.98 18.75
C THR A 164 -3.80 -14.14 20.01
N PRO A 165 -2.91 -14.53 20.92
CA PRO A 165 -2.53 -13.64 22.00
C PRO A 165 -1.63 -12.56 21.38
N SER A 166 -2.20 -11.44 20.93
CA SER A 166 -1.39 -10.25 20.58
C SER A 166 -0.95 -9.48 21.84
N CYS A 167 -1.22 -9.99 23.04
CA CYS A 167 -0.68 -9.45 24.28
C CYS A 167 0.68 -10.11 24.59
N ARG A 168 1.75 -9.71 23.89
CA ARG A 168 3.09 -9.75 24.50
C ARG A 168 3.46 -8.32 24.87
N GLY A 169 3.52 -8.05 26.17
CA GLY A 169 4.08 -6.82 26.70
C GLY A 169 5.51 -6.59 26.23
N ALA A 170 6.06 -5.41 26.55
CA ALA A 170 7.40 -5.00 26.17
C ALA A 170 8.43 -6.14 26.37
N ARG A 171 9.11 -6.51 25.29
CA ARG A 171 10.14 -7.55 25.29
C ARG A 171 11.32 -7.03 26.13
N PRO A 172 11.75 -7.73 27.19
CA PRO A 172 12.97 -7.35 27.90
C PRO A 172 14.14 -7.39 26.92
N GLU A 173 14.94 -6.33 26.89
CA GLU A 173 16.12 -6.28 26.02
C GLU A 173 17.10 -7.40 26.38
N GLY A 174 17.64 -8.08 25.36
CA GLY A 174 18.85 -8.90 25.50
C GLY A 174 18.69 -10.43 25.53
N GLN A 175 17.48 -11.02 25.41
CA GLN A 175 17.35 -12.48 25.42
C GLN A 175 16.67 -13.05 24.17
N ARG A 176 17.48 -13.52 23.20
CA ARG A 176 17.00 -14.39 22.12
C ARG A 176 16.72 -15.78 22.71
N ASN A 177 15.45 -16.16 22.82
CA ASN A 177 15.07 -17.52 23.16
C ASN A 177 15.15 -18.40 21.91
N ILE A 178 16.15 -19.29 21.88
CA ILE A 178 16.47 -20.16 20.71
C ILE A 178 15.32 -21.16 20.43
N GLN A 179 14.43 -21.38 21.39
CA GLN A 179 13.31 -22.32 21.28
C GLN A 179 12.05 -21.74 20.61
N GLU A 180 12.00 -20.43 20.33
CA GLU A 180 10.88 -19.80 19.59
C GLU A 180 11.23 -19.47 18.13
N SER A 181 12.38 -19.93 17.62
CA SER A 181 12.79 -19.69 16.23
C SER A 181 12.09 -20.67 15.29
N THR A 182 10.95 -20.29 14.72
CA THR A 182 10.29 -21.04 13.65
C THR A 182 11.04 -20.86 12.32
N PHE A 183 12.16 -21.55 12.15
CA PHE A 183 12.77 -21.81 10.85
C PHE A 183 12.53 -23.28 10.51
N SER A 184 11.54 -23.57 9.67
CA SER A 184 11.37 -24.90 9.06
C SER A 184 12.17 -24.94 7.75
N VAL A 185 13.31 -25.62 7.76
CA VAL A 185 13.96 -26.11 6.54
C VAL A 185 14.07 -27.63 6.67
N SER A 186 13.04 -28.33 6.22
CA SER A 186 13.06 -29.78 6.05
C SER A 186 13.18 -30.08 4.56
N GLY A 187 14.32 -30.67 4.18
CA GLY A 187 14.59 -31.12 2.82
C GLY A 187 15.98 -31.72 2.70
N MET A 188 16.26 -32.78 3.46
CA MET A 188 17.43 -33.64 3.27
C MET A 188 16.89 -34.98 2.77
N CYS A 189 17.13 -35.28 1.49
CA CYS A 189 17.00 -36.63 0.94
C CYS A 189 18.40 -37.13 0.60
N THR A 190 18.67 -38.34 1.08
CA THR A 190 19.82 -39.20 0.85
C THR A 190 20.17 -39.40 -0.61
#